data_AF-A0AAD9L8I0-F1
#
_entry.id   AF-A0AAD9L8I0-F1
#
_cell.length_a   1.000
_cell.length_b   1.000
_cell.length_c   1.000
_cell.angle_alpha   90.00
_cell.angle_beta   90.00
_cell.angle_gamma   90.00
#
_symmetry.space_group_name_H-M   'P 1'
#
loop_
_entity.id
_entity.type
_entity.pdbx_description
1 polymer ?
#
loop_
_entity_poly.entity_id
_entity_poly.type
_entity_poly.pdbx_seq_one_letter_code
_entity_poly.pdbx_strand_id
1 'polypeptide(L)'
;MSAPGSNSGGKRVVGYFANWGIYGRKYTPKSIPISLLTHINYAFANVNAETGEVVLSDPWADVEIHFDGDSWNEPGNNLYGCFKALYLLKKQNRNLKVLLSIGGWTYSPNFGKIDQTDWRGKFVLSAVKLVQDLGLDGIDIDYEYPKSLTDAQCYVNLLGALRTKLDQLALSCNQPQWQYQLTVAAPCGPDNMSVLNIKEMDKYLDFWNLMARRAYVFIQATDADNRLTTQLAGSWDSVSGHQANLHPTKPGGLSVDTAVKYYISKGVNPSKIVVGMPLYGRAFDKTDGIGKPFNGVGQGSWEAGMWDYKSLPPPGANVINDVTIGASYSYDPAKKLLITYDTPQIAVQKANYIEQNHLGGAMFWELDADKPVGGGSLIEAVRMQWGMLDTRDNALDYPKSSEHFFVSRF
;
A
#
# COMPACT_ATOMS: atom_id res chain seq x y z
N MET A 1 2.37 11.50 -23.15
CA MET A 1 3.73 10.94 -23.26
C MET A 1 3.87 9.97 -22.10
N SER A 2 4.09 8.68 -22.36
CA SER A 2 4.30 7.67 -21.32
C SER A 2 5.64 7.90 -20.60
N ALA A 3 5.76 7.42 -19.35
CA ALA A 3 7.00 7.49 -18.57
C ALA A 3 8.21 7.02 -19.41
N PRO A 4 9.20 7.89 -19.70
CA PRO A 4 10.44 7.45 -20.31
C PRO A 4 11.22 6.67 -19.25
N GLY A 5 11.36 5.36 -19.45
CA GLY A 5 12.15 4.51 -18.56
C GLY A 5 11.44 3.34 -17.87
N SER A 6 10.22 2.95 -18.28
CA SER A 6 9.61 1.68 -17.81
C SER A 6 10.38 0.41 -18.24
N ASN A 7 11.60 0.56 -18.75
CA ASN A 7 12.44 -0.46 -19.38
C ASN A 7 13.60 -0.93 -18.50
N SER A 8 13.59 -0.68 -17.18
CA SER A 8 14.57 -1.31 -16.28
C SER A 8 14.42 -2.84 -16.22
N GLY A 9 13.31 -3.40 -16.72
CA GLY A 9 13.07 -4.84 -16.85
C GLY A 9 12.93 -5.59 -15.52
N GLY A 10 13.29 -4.95 -14.40
CA GLY A 10 13.28 -5.54 -13.07
C GLY A 10 11.95 -5.37 -12.34
N LYS A 11 11.73 -6.25 -11.37
CA LYS A 11 10.50 -6.25 -10.55
C LYS A 11 10.57 -5.19 -9.45
N ARG A 12 9.40 -4.68 -9.06
CA ARG A 12 9.24 -3.83 -7.88
C ARG A 12 8.83 -4.67 -6.67
N VAL A 13 9.42 -4.36 -5.52
CA VAL A 13 8.96 -4.89 -4.22
C VAL A 13 8.62 -3.67 -3.37
N VAL A 14 7.31 -3.45 -3.18
CA VAL A 14 6.76 -2.28 -2.50
C VAL A 14 6.28 -2.70 -1.12
N GLY A 15 6.66 -1.97 -0.08
CA GLY A 15 6.16 -2.19 1.28
C GLY A 15 5.48 -0.95 1.84
N TYR A 16 4.27 -1.09 2.40
CA TYR A 16 3.66 -0.01 3.17
C TYR A 16 4.25 0.04 4.58
N PHE A 17 4.78 1.20 4.96
CA PHE A 17 5.19 1.52 6.32
C PHE A 17 4.16 2.46 6.91
N ALA A 18 3.39 1.99 7.88
CA ALA A 18 2.43 2.81 8.59
C ALA A 18 3.11 3.59 9.73
N ASN A 19 2.92 4.91 9.81
CA ASN A 19 3.55 5.74 10.84
C ASN A 19 3.16 5.33 12.26
N TRP A 20 1.92 4.87 12.47
CA TRP A 20 1.47 4.31 13.76
C TRP A 20 2.16 2.99 14.14
N GLY A 21 2.90 2.37 13.22
CA GLY A 21 3.69 1.16 13.47
C GLY A 21 4.77 1.34 14.53
N ILE A 22 5.24 2.56 14.77
CA ILE A 22 6.28 2.82 15.77
C ILE A 22 5.80 2.63 17.22
N TYR A 23 4.48 2.69 17.46
CA TYR A 23 3.89 2.65 18.80
C TYR A 23 3.72 1.21 19.31
N GLY A 24 2.47 0.72 19.39
CA GLY A 24 2.17 -0.60 19.95
C GLY A 24 2.86 -1.74 19.21
N ARG A 25 2.98 -1.62 17.88
CA ARG A 25 3.66 -2.58 17.00
C ARG A 25 5.18 -2.58 17.17
N LYS A 26 5.76 -1.51 17.74
CA LYS A 26 7.20 -1.31 17.97
C LYS A 26 8.04 -1.55 16.72
N TYR A 27 7.51 -1.20 15.56
CA TYR A 27 8.16 -1.35 14.27
C TYR A 27 8.61 0.02 13.76
N THR A 28 9.92 0.25 13.81
CA THR A 28 10.55 1.52 13.42
C THR A 28 11.21 1.39 12.05
N PRO A 29 11.62 2.48 11.38
CA PRO A 29 12.30 2.40 10.09
C PRO A 29 13.55 1.51 10.10
N LYS A 30 14.25 1.42 11.23
CA LYS A 30 15.41 0.52 11.42
C LYS A 30 15.09 -0.96 11.20
N SER A 31 13.83 -1.36 11.41
CA SER A 31 13.38 -2.76 11.24
C SER A 31 13.09 -3.11 9.78
N ILE A 32 13.08 -2.15 8.86
CA ILE A 32 12.72 -2.37 7.46
C ILE A 32 13.81 -3.20 6.75
N PRO A 33 13.46 -4.31 6.07
CA PRO A 33 14.41 -5.13 5.33
C PRO A 33 14.76 -4.49 3.97
N ILE A 34 15.51 -3.39 3.99
CA ILE A 34 15.76 -2.54 2.81
C ILE A 34 16.50 -3.25 1.66
N SER A 35 17.15 -4.39 1.90
CA SER A 35 17.78 -5.20 0.86
C SER A 35 16.77 -5.99 0.01
N LEU A 36 15.55 -6.17 0.53
CA LEU A 36 14.47 -6.89 -0.15
C LEU A 36 13.52 -5.95 -0.91
N LEU A 37 13.52 -4.66 -0.59
CA LEU A 37 12.56 -3.67 -1.10
C LEU A 37 13.17 -2.77 -2.18
N THR A 38 12.32 -2.29 -3.09
CA THR A 38 12.66 -1.18 -3.98
C THR A 38 11.88 0.09 -3.66
N HIS A 39 10.71 -0.03 -3.03
CA HIS A 39 9.87 1.12 -2.67
C HIS A 39 9.29 0.95 -1.26
N ILE A 40 9.20 2.05 -0.53
CA ILE A 40 8.44 2.20 0.71
C ILE A 40 7.35 3.22 0.44
N ASN A 41 6.09 2.84 0.67
CA ASN A 41 4.98 3.77 0.73
C ASN A 41 4.77 4.15 2.20
N TYR A 42 5.07 5.39 2.56
CA TYR A 42 4.88 5.91 3.92
C TYR A 42 3.41 6.31 4.12
N ALA A 43 2.70 5.55 4.94
CA ALA A 43 1.27 5.66 5.16
C ALA A 43 0.96 6.27 6.55
N PHE A 44 0.05 7.24 6.67
CA PHE A 44 -0.56 8.03 5.60
C PHE A 44 -0.45 9.53 5.92
N ALA A 45 -0.28 10.35 4.89
CA ALA A 45 -0.67 11.74 4.97
C ALA A 45 -2.20 11.86 4.83
N ASN A 46 -2.77 12.85 5.52
CA ASN A 46 -4.18 13.20 5.43
C ASN A 46 -4.37 14.37 4.45
N VAL A 47 -5.62 14.64 4.09
CA VAL A 47 -6.04 15.77 3.27
C VAL A 47 -7.07 16.56 4.06
N ASN A 48 -6.92 17.88 4.13
CA ASN A 48 -7.94 18.76 4.65
C ASN A 48 -9.14 18.75 3.69
N ALA A 49 -10.28 18.25 4.14
CA ALA A 49 -11.47 18.07 3.29
C ALA A 49 -11.98 19.38 2.67
N GLU A 50 -11.80 20.51 3.36
CA GLU A 50 -12.32 21.81 2.92
C GLU A 50 -11.38 22.51 1.94
N THR A 51 -10.08 22.48 2.22
CA THR A 51 -9.09 23.25 1.45
C THR A 51 -8.36 22.43 0.41
N GLY A 52 -8.27 21.12 0.58
CA GLY A 52 -7.45 20.22 -0.24
C GLY A 52 -5.99 20.16 0.16
N GLU A 53 -5.59 20.87 1.22
CA GLU A 53 -4.21 20.82 1.71
C GLU A 53 -3.84 19.43 2.24
N VAL A 54 -2.74 18.88 1.74
CA VAL A 54 -2.15 17.62 2.24
C VAL A 54 -1.32 17.92 3.47
N VAL A 55 -1.57 17.18 4.55
CA VAL A 55 -0.95 17.36 5.86
C VAL A 55 -0.45 16.04 6.42
N LEU A 56 0.59 16.11 7.24
CA LEU A 56 1.07 14.98 8.04
C LEU A 56 0.00 14.58 9.06
N SER A 57 -0.23 13.27 9.22
CA SER A 57 -1.27 12.78 10.13
C SER A 57 -0.78 12.68 11.58
N ASP A 58 0.53 12.52 11.78
CA ASP A 58 1.14 12.37 13.09
C ASP A 58 2.53 13.03 13.12
N PRO A 59 2.61 14.36 13.36
CA PRO A 59 3.89 15.06 13.40
C PRO A 59 4.91 14.45 14.38
N TRP A 60 4.44 13.85 15.49
CA TRP A 60 5.32 13.20 16.44
C TRP A 60 6.09 12.04 15.79
N ALA A 61 5.36 11.09 15.18
CA ALA A 61 5.96 9.96 14.49
C ALA A 61 6.75 10.39 13.23
N ASP A 62 6.21 11.36 12.51
CA ASP A 62 6.66 11.74 11.18
C ASP A 62 7.97 12.52 11.24
N VAL A 63 8.06 13.55 12.09
CA VAL A 63 9.14 14.55 12.06
C VAL A 63 9.76 14.92 13.42
N GLU A 64 9.17 14.53 14.56
CA GLU A 64 9.65 14.99 15.88
C GLU A 64 10.36 13.91 16.71
N ILE A 65 9.91 12.64 16.66
CA ILE A 65 10.49 11.58 17.50
C ILE A 65 11.98 11.40 17.18
N HIS A 66 12.80 11.36 18.23
CA HIS A 66 14.23 11.13 18.11
C HIS A 66 14.52 9.63 18.26
N PHE A 67 15.19 9.06 17.27
CA PHE A 67 15.70 7.69 17.33
C PHE A 67 17.15 7.65 17.83
N ASP A 68 17.67 6.44 18.09
CA ASP A 68 19.06 6.25 18.51
C ASP A 68 20.03 6.93 17.52
N GLY A 69 20.83 7.87 18.03
CA GLY A 69 21.79 8.66 17.25
C GLY A 69 21.33 10.08 16.92
N ASP A 70 20.08 10.44 17.19
CA ASP A 70 19.58 11.80 17.03
C ASP A 70 20.00 12.70 18.21
N SER A 71 20.50 13.89 17.88
CA SER A 71 20.86 14.89 18.87
C SER A 71 19.65 15.72 19.28
N TRP A 72 19.48 15.92 20.59
CA TRP A 72 18.47 16.83 21.14
C TRP A 72 18.88 18.31 21.11
N ASN A 73 20.14 18.59 20.81
CA ASN A 73 20.75 19.92 20.91
C ASN A 73 21.24 20.46 19.56
N GLU A 74 20.82 19.86 18.44
CA GLU A 74 21.17 20.35 17.10
C GLU A 74 20.47 21.70 16.83
N PRO A 75 21.21 22.79 16.57
CA PRO A 75 20.62 24.10 16.27
C PRO A 75 19.94 24.08 14.89
N GLY A 76 18.87 24.87 14.75
CA GLY A 76 18.15 25.05 13.48
C GLY A 76 16.85 24.24 13.37
N ASN A 77 16.17 24.37 12.23
CA ASN A 77 15.00 23.57 11.85
C ASN A 77 15.46 22.25 11.22
N ASN A 78 15.45 21.19 12.02
CA ASN A 78 15.98 19.87 11.66
C ASN A 78 14.84 18.85 11.57
N LEU A 79 14.87 18.06 10.50
CA LEU A 79 13.98 16.92 10.31
C LEU A 79 14.43 15.77 11.21
N TYR A 80 13.52 15.26 12.05
CA TYR A 80 13.68 14.01 12.80
C TYR A 80 12.62 12.99 12.35
N GLY A 81 12.17 12.15 13.29
CA GLY A 81 11.10 11.19 13.08
C GLY A 81 11.43 10.13 12.05
N CYS A 82 10.37 9.51 11.55
CA CYS A 82 10.51 8.47 10.56
C CYS A 82 11.10 9.00 9.25
N PHE A 83 10.83 10.25 8.86
CA PHE A 83 11.34 10.78 7.61
C PHE A 83 12.86 10.97 7.61
N LYS A 84 13.47 11.41 8.72
CA LYS A 84 14.94 11.41 8.85
C LYS A 84 15.51 10.00 8.71
N ALA A 85 14.94 9.05 9.45
CA ALA A 85 15.42 7.66 9.43
C ALA A 85 15.29 7.03 8.03
N LEU A 86 14.17 7.24 7.33
CA LEU A 86 13.95 6.76 5.97
C LEU A 86 14.90 7.41 4.96
N TYR A 87 15.21 8.70 5.11
CA TYR A 87 16.22 9.37 4.29
C TYR A 87 17.61 8.73 4.48
N LEU A 88 17.99 8.35 5.70
CA LEU A 88 19.23 7.62 5.94
C LEU A 88 19.24 6.24 5.27
N LEU A 89 18.11 5.53 5.26
CA LEU A 89 17.97 4.25 4.53
C LEU A 89 18.12 4.44 3.01
N LYS A 90 17.58 5.54 2.46
CA LYS A 90 17.79 5.90 1.04
C LYS A 90 19.28 6.12 0.72
N LYS A 91 20.05 6.71 1.63
CA LYS A 91 21.51 6.85 1.46
C LYS A 91 22.23 5.49 1.47
N GLN A 92 21.78 4.56 2.32
CA GLN A 92 22.35 3.22 2.43
C GLN A 92 22.03 2.33 1.21
N ASN A 93 20.82 2.45 0.67
CA ASN A 93 20.40 1.73 -0.54
C ASN A 93 19.89 2.73 -1.59
N ARG A 94 20.74 3.08 -2.56
CA ARG A 94 20.41 4.02 -3.64
C ARG A 94 19.27 3.56 -4.55
N ASN A 95 18.88 2.29 -4.49
CA ASN A 95 17.75 1.76 -5.24
C ASN A 95 16.42 1.77 -4.45
N LEU A 96 16.45 2.18 -3.18
CA LEU A 96 15.26 2.29 -2.33
C LEU A 96 14.60 3.66 -2.52
N LYS A 97 13.36 3.67 -2.98
CA LYS A 97 12.53 4.87 -3.12
C LYS A 97 11.54 4.97 -1.96
N VAL A 98 11.28 6.19 -1.48
CA VAL A 98 10.27 6.45 -0.44
C VAL A 98 9.21 7.39 -0.99
N LEU A 99 7.96 6.94 -1.06
CA LEU A 99 6.83 7.72 -1.54
C LEU A 99 5.92 8.09 -0.35
N LEU A 100 5.36 9.30 -0.37
CA LEU A 100 4.28 9.66 0.56
C LEU A 100 2.96 9.05 0.07
N SER A 101 2.35 8.17 0.85
CA SER A 101 1.00 7.69 0.55
C SER A 101 -0.02 8.63 1.19
N ILE A 102 -0.92 9.20 0.37
CA ILE A 102 -1.90 10.20 0.77
C ILE A 102 -3.29 9.58 0.68
N GLY A 103 -4.02 9.60 1.80
CA GLY A 103 -5.36 9.01 1.89
C GLY A 103 -5.39 7.75 2.73
N GLY A 104 -5.67 6.62 2.08
CA GLY A 104 -6.04 5.37 2.73
C GLY A 104 -7.50 5.39 3.15
N TRP A 105 -8.01 4.23 3.55
CA TRP A 105 -9.40 4.03 3.98
C TRP A 105 -9.94 5.15 4.91
N THR A 106 -9.18 5.51 5.95
CA THR A 106 -9.60 6.49 6.97
C THR A 106 -9.77 7.90 6.42
N TYR A 107 -8.89 8.33 5.52
CA TYR A 107 -8.87 9.71 5.01
C TYR A 107 -9.49 9.86 3.63
N SER A 108 -9.86 8.76 2.97
CA SER A 108 -10.55 8.77 1.68
C SER A 108 -11.83 9.60 1.63
N PRO A 109 -12.66 9.72 2.69
CA PRO A 109 -13.78 10.65 2.71
C PRO A 109 -13.39 12.13 2.48
N ASN A 110 -12.15 12.52 2.80
CA ASN A 110 -11.69 13.90 2.65
C ASN A 110 -11.42 14.31 1.19
N PHE A 111 -11.44 13.36 0.25
CA PHE A 111 -11.43 13.66 -1.19
C PHE A 111 -12.79 14.15 -1.72
N GLY A 112 -13.79 14.38 -0.86
CA GLY A 112 -15.15 14.73 -1.25
C GLY A 112 -15.32 16.02 -2.06
N LYS A 113 -14.30 16.89 -2.10
CA LYS A 113 -14.26 18.13 -2.93
C LYS A 113 -13.28 18.04 -4.10
N ILE A 114 -12.93 16.82 -4.54
CA ILE A 114 -12.02 16.61 -5.67
C ILE A 114 -12.53 17.24 -6.96
N ASP A 115 -13.82 17.53 -7.10
CA ASP A 115 -14.43 18.22 -8.23
C ASP A 115 -14.06 19.71 -8.31
N GLN A 116 -13.66 20.32 -7.20
CA GLN A 116 -13.26 21.73 -7.12
C GLN A 116 -11.82 21.94 -7.59
N THR A 117 -11.63 22.86 -8.55
CA THR A 117 -10.30 23.16 -9.11
C THR A 117 -9.34 23.75 -8.09
N ASP A 118 -9.79 24.68 -7.24
CA ASP A 118 -8.95 25.29 -6.21
C ASP A 118 -8.51 24.28 -5.15
N TRP A 119 -9.39 23.34 -4.79
CA TRP A 119 -9.08 22.23 -3.89
C TRP A 119 -7.96 21.35 -4.48
N ARG A 120 -8.09 20.93 -5.75
CA ARG A 120 -7.03 20.16 -6.43
C ARG A 120 -5.72 20.96 -6.53
N GLY A 121 -5.81 22.27 -6.76
CA GLY A 121 -4.65 23.16 -6.82
C GLY A 121 -3.88 23.18 -5.49
N LYS A 122 -4.58 23.34 -4.36
CA LYS A 122 -3.99 23.30 -3.02
C LYS A 122 -3.41 21.92 -2.68
N PHE A 123 -4.10 20.85 -3.06
CA PHE A 123 -3.58 19.48 -2.93
C PHE A 123 -2.24 19.33 -3.62
N VAL A 124 -2.17 19.69 -4.90
CA VAL A 124 -0.95 19.54 -5.70
C VAL A 124 0.21 20.33 -5.12
N LEU A 125 -0.03 21.58 -4.70
CA LEU A 125 1.02 22.43 -4.14
C LEU A 125 1.55 21.91 -2.81
N SER A 126 0.67 21.55 -1.88
CA SER A 126 1.05 21.04 -0.55
C SER A 126 1.72 19.67 -0.63
N ALA A 127 1.19 18.74 -1.44
CA ALA A 127 1.79 17.42 -1.61
C ALA A 127 3.21 17.48 -2.19
N VAL A 128 3.43 18.27 -3.25
CA VAL A 128 4.77 18.41 -3.84
C VAL A 128 5.73 19.18 -2.93
N LYS A 129 5.22 20.10 -2.10
CA LYS A 129 6.02 20.73 -1.05
C LYS A 129 6.52 19.70 -0.04
N LEU A 130 5.65 18.78 0.43
CA LEU A 130 6.07 17.70 1.32
C LEU A 130 7.12 16.77 0.66
N VAL A 131 7.00 16.47 -0.64
CA VAL A 131 8.04 15.70 -1.35
C VAL A 131 9.41 16.40 -1.28
N GLN A 132 9.43 17.72 -1.47
CA GLN A 132 10.64 18.52 -1.42
C GLN A 132 11.21 18.62 0.00
N ASP A 133 10.37 18.90 0.99
CA ASP A 133 10.82 19.18 2.36
C ASP A 133 11.22 17.91 3.12
N LEU A 134 10.56 16.78 2.85
CA LEU A 134 10.78 15.52 3.53
C LEU A 134 11.72 14.57 2.78
N GLY A 135 12.24 14.99 1.62
CA GLY A 135 13.23 14.22 0.87
C GLY A 135 12.69 12.96 0.23
N LEU A 136 11.50 13.03 -0.38
CA LEU A 136 10.77 11.87 -0.90
C LEU A 136 10.98 11.67 -2.41
N ASP A 137 10.81 10.44 -2.87
CA ASP A 137 10.96 10.04 -4.28
C ASP A 137 9.66 10.09 -5.06
N GLY A 138 8.55 10.52 -4.44
CA GLY A 138 7.27 10.60 -5.12
C GLY A 138 6.06 10.59 -4.20
N ILE A 139 4.92 10.39 -4.82
CA ILE A 139 3.60 10.39 -4.17
C ILE A 139 2.84 9.14 -4.60
N ASP A 140 2.19 8.51 -3.65
CA ASP A 140 1.20 7.46 -3.86
C ASP A 140 -0.18 8.01 -3.43
N ILE A 141 -1.20 7.88 -4.27
CA ILE A 141 -2.56 8.30 -3.93
C ILE A 141 -3.42 7.07 -3.63
N ASP A 142 -3.95 7.02 -2.42
CA ASP A 142 -4.84 5.97 -1.96
C ASP A 142 -6.24 6.53 -1.69
N TYR A 143 -7.00 6.76 -2.77
CA TYR A 143 -8.38 7.22 -2.70
C TYR A 143 -9.34 6.03 -2.83
N GLU A 144 -9.94 5.62 -1.71
CA GLU A 144 -10.85 4.48 -1.55
C GLU A 144 -12.31 4.92 -1.31
N TYR A 145 -13.17 5.08 -2.31
CA TYR A 145 -12.92 5.06 -3.76
C TYR A 145 -13.70 6.20 -4.41
N PRO A 146 -13.32 6.66 -5.62
CA PRO A 146 -14.18 7.51 -6.44
C PRO A 146 -15.58 6.92 -6.57
N LYS A 147 -16.62 7.72 -6.29
CA LYS A 147 -18.01 7.24 -6.22
C LYS A 147 -18.81 7.52 -7.48
N SER A 148 -18.29 8.37 -8.36
CA SER A 148 -18.98 8.83 -9.57
C SER A 148 -18.03 8.95 -10.75
N LEU A 149 -18.58 9.01 -11.97
CA LEU A 149 -17.79 9.29 -13.18
C LEU A 149 -17.16 10.69 -13.14
N THR A 150 -17.81 11.64 -12.45
CA THR A 150 -17.24 12.97 -12.17
C THR A 150 -16.00 12.86 -11.30
N ASP A 151 -16.08 12.12 -10.19
CA ASP A 151 -14.94 11.89 -9.29
C ASP A 151 -13.79 11.24 -10.07
N ALA A 152 -14.09 10.25 -10.91
CA ALA A 152 -13.09 9.56 -11.72
C ALA A 152 -12.40 10.51 -12.72
N GLN A 153 -13.14 11.41 -13.37
CA GLN A 153 -12.55 12.41 -14.26
C GLN A 153 -11.72 13.45 -13.49
N CYS A 154 -12.20 13.87 -12.32
CA CYS A 154 -11.48 14.81 -11.46
C CYS A 154 -10.22 14.17 -10.86
N TYR A 155 -10.22 12.86 -10.63
CA TYR A 155 -9.04 12.11 -10.23
C TYR A 155 -7.99 12.08 -11.34
N VAL A 156 -8.39 11.87 -12.60
CA VAL A 156 -7.48 12.02 -13.76
C VAL A 156 -6.86 13.43 -13.80
N ASN A 157 -7.67 14.46 -13.57
CA ASN A 157 -7.19 15.86 -13.56
C ASN A 157 -6.19 16.12 -12.42
N LEU A 158 -6.44 15.56 -11.23
CA LEU A 158 -5.53 15.62 -10.09
C LEU A 158 -4.19 14.96 -10.41
N LEU A 159 -4.21 13.75 -10.98
CA LEU A 159 -3.00 13.02 -11.36
C LEU A 159 -2.19 13.76 -12.43
N GLY A 160 -2.86 14.36 -13.42
CA GLY A 160 -2.19 15.18 -14.44
C GLY A 160 -1.52 16.43 -13.87
N ALA A 161 -2.18 17.10 -12.91
CA ALA A 161 -1.62 18.26 -12.22
C ALA A 161 -0.44 17.87 -11.31
N LEU A 162 -0.54 16.76 -10.58
CA LEU A 162 0.56 16.21 -9.79
C LEU A 162 1.78 15.86 -10.66
N ARG A 163 1.58 15.11 -11.75
CA ARG A 163 2.67 14.75 -12.67
C ARG A 163 3.39 15.98 -13.21
N THR A 164 2.63 16.98 -13.64
CA THR A 164 3.19 18.27 -14.12
C THR A 164 4.01 18.96 -13.04
N LYS A 165 3.52 19.01 -11.79
CA LYS A 165 4.21 19.70 -10.70
C LYS A 165 5.43 18.93 -10.20
N LEU A 166 5.39 17.60 -10.18
CA LEU A 166 6.53 16.74 -9.88
C LEU A 166 7.63 16.88 -10.94
N ASP A 167 7.27 17.01 -12.21
CA ASP A 167 8.25 17.26 -13.28
C ASP A 167 8.91 18.64 -13.16
N GLN A 168 8.14 19.67 -12.77
CA GLN A 168 8.69 20.99 -12.45
C GLN A 168 9.65 20.92 -11.25
N LEU A 169 9.31 20.15 -10.21
CA LEU A 169 10.19 19.93 -9.07
C LEU A 169 11.50 19.26 -9.52
N ALA A 170 11.42 18.19 -10.32
CA ALA A 170 12.59 17.49 -10.86
C ALA A 170 13.53 18.44 -11.61
N LEU A 171 12.99 19.22 -12.55
CA LEU A 171 13.78 20.22 -13.27
C LEU A 171 14.43 21.24 -12.34
N SER A 172 13.72 21.68 -11.29
CA SER A 172 14.24 22.65 -10.32
C SER A 172 15.35 22.10 -9.41
N CYS A 173 15.47 20.77 -9.34
CA CYS A 173 16.49 20.01 -8.62
C CYS A 173 17.56 19.42 -9.55
N ASN A 174 17.63 19.85 -10.81
CA ASN A 174 18.52 19.29 -11.84
C ASN A 174 18.37 17.76 -12.03
N GLN A 175 17.17 17.24 -11.80
CA GLN A 175 16.81 15.83 -12.01
C GLN A 175 16.07 15.66 -13.34
N PRO A 176 16.14 14.48 -13.98
CA PRO A 176 15.39 14.22 -15.20
C PRO A 176 13.88 14.26 -14.94
N GLN A 177 13.10 14.57 -15.98
CA GLN A 177 11.64 14.41 -15.95
C GLN A 177 11.30 12.98 -15.49
N TRP A 178 10.19 12.81 -14.77
CA TRP A 178 9.78 11.54 -14.16
C TRP A 178 10.71 11.01 -13.05
N GLN A 179 11.70 11.77 -12.56
CA GLN A 179 12.50 11.34 -11.41
C GLN A 179 11.62 11.04 -10.19
N TYR A 180 10.71 11.95 -9.85
CA TYR A 180 9.74 11.74 -8.78
C TYR A 180 8.55 10.94 -9.30
N GLN A 181 8.26 9.82 -8.64
CA GLN A 181 7.26 8.87 -9.07
C GLN A 181 5.85 9.28 -8.63
N LEU A 182 4.85 8.87 -9.42
CA LEU A 182 3.44 9.01 -9.05
C LEU A 182 2.74 7.66 -9.20
N THR A 183 2.16 7.17 -8.12
CA THR A 183 1.48 5.86 -8.06
C THR A 183 0.09 5.98 -7.44
N VAL A 184 -0.68 4.91 -7.54
CA VAL A 184 -1.97 4.80 -6.85
C VAL A 184 -2.12 3.42 -6.22
N ALA A 185 -2.80 3.37 -5.08
CA ALA A 185 -3.43 2.16 -4.60
C ALA A 185 -4.77 1.97 -5.33
N ALA A 186 -4.98 0.77 -5.88
CA ALA A 186 -6.02 0.53 -6.86
C ALA A 186 -6.97 -0.61 -6.44
N PRO A 187 -8.29 -0.42 -6.58
CA PRO A 187 -9.28 -1.43 -6.19
C PRO A 187 -9.17 -2.71 -7.03
N CYS A 188 -9.57 -3.83 -6.44
CA CYS A 188 -9.76 -5.10 -7.16
C CYS A 188 -11.23 -5.57 -7.19
N GLY A 189 -12.15 -4.79 -6.61
CA GLY A 189 -13.60 -5.03 -6.68
C GLY A 189 -14.21 -4.45 -7.97
N PRO A 190 -15.10 -5.18 -8.66
CA PRO A 190 -15.61 -4.80 -9.98
C PRO A 190 -16.35 -3.46 -9.97
N ASP A 191 -17.14 -3.19 -8.94
CA ASP A 191 -17.89 -1.94 -8.81
C ASP A 191 -16.95 -0.74 -8.78
N ASN A 192 -15.93 -0.78 -7.92
CA ASN A 192 -14.95 0.29 -7.80
C ASN A 192 -14.03 0.39 -9.03
N MET A 193 -13.60 -0.74 -9.61
CA MET A 193 -12.77 -0.75 -10.82
C MET A 193 -13.52 -0.14 -12.02
N SER A 194 -14.84 -0.38 -12.12
CA SER A 194 -15.67 0.08 -13.24
C SER A 194 -15.88 1.59 -13.29
N VAL A 195 -15.74 2.28 -12.15
CA VAL A 195 -15.88 3.74 -12.05
C VAL A 195 -14.62 4.45 -12.57
N LEU A 196 -13.44 3.83 -12.45
CA LEU A 196 -12.17 4.47 -12.78
C LEU A 196 -11.96 4.69 -14.29
N ASN A 197 -11.43 5.86 -14.63
CA ASN A 197 -10.93 6.17 -15.98
C ASN A 197 -9.51 5.62 -16.20
N ILE A 198 -9.35 4.30 -16.09
CA ILE A 198 -8.05 3.61 -15.99
C ILE A 198 -7.05 4.03 -17.09
N LYS A 199 -7.48 4.02 -18.36
CA LYS A 199 -6.61 4.39 -19.49
C LYS A 199 -6.11 5.83 -19.42
N GLU A 200 -6.94 6.74 -18.91
CA GLU A 200 -6.59 8.16 -18.79
C GLU A 200 -5.70 8.42 -17.57
N MET A 201 -5.95 7.73 -16.46
CA MET A 201 -5.08 7.75 -15.28
C MET A 201 -3.68 7.21 -15.63
N ASP A 202 -3.59 6.11 -16.38
CA ASP A 202 -2.33 5.43 -16.70
C ASP A 202 -1.30 6.34 -17.39
N LYS A 203 -1.75 7.39 -18.09
CA LYS A 203 -0.88 8.38 -18.75
C LYS A 203 0.05 9.12 -17.79
N TYR A 204 -0.31 9.20 -16.51
CA TYR A 204 0.41 10.00 -15.50
C TYR A 204 1.14 9.16 -14.45
N LEU A 205 0.82 7.86 -14.38
CA LEU A 205 1.31 6.98 -13.32
C LEU A 205 2.57 6.24 -13.74
N ASP A 206 3.47 6.00 -12.79
CA ASP A 206 4.62 5.10 -12.95
C ASP A 206 4.17 3.63 -12.85
N PHE A 207 3.33 3.31 -11.85
CA PHE A 207 2.73 1.99 -11.67
C PHE A 207 1.48 2.03 -10.77
N TRP A 208 0.74 0.92 -10.75
CA TRP A 208 -0.49 0.69 -10.01
C TRP A 208 -0.25 -0.35 -8.92
N ASN A 209 -0.52 0.00 -7.66
CA ASN A 209 -0.50 -0.93 -6.53
C ASN A 209 -1.88 -1.57 -6.40
N LEU A 210 -2.11 -2.73 -7.02
CA LEU A 210 -3.40 -3.42 -6.93
C LEU A 210 -3.60 -3.94 -5.50
N MET A 211 -4.63 -3.48 -4.83
CA MET A 211 -5.04 -3.99 -3.52
C MET A 211 -5.79 -5.31 -3.70
N ALA A 212 -5.07 -6.36 -4.12
CA ALA A 212 -5.61 -7.67 -4.50
C ALA A 212 -5.99 -8.53 -3.26
N ARG A 213 -6.76 -7.89 -2.38
CA ARG A 213 -7.41 -8.41 -1.19
C ARG A 213 -8.88 -8.02 -1.25
N ARG A 214 -9.75 -8.75 -0.56
CA ARG A 214 -11.12 -8.29 -0.33
C ARG A 214 -11.08 -7.01 0.52
N ALA A 215 -11.42 -5.88 -0.11
CA ALA A 215 -11.58 -4.58 0.53
C ALA A 215 -12.89 -4.54 1.35
N TYR A 216 -12.87 -3.77 2.43
CA TYR A 216 -14.02 -3.54 3.32
C TYR A 216 -15.15 -2.84 2.55
N VAL A 217 -16.41 -3.24 2.79
CA VAL A 217 -17.57 -2.37 2.55
C VAL A 217 -18.36 -2.34 3.86
N PHE A 218 -18.52 -1.16 4.46
CA PHE A 218 -19.37 -0.99 5.64
C PHE A 218 -20.83 -1.23 5.25
N ILE A 219 -21.47 -2.23 5.88
CA ILE A 219 -22.92 -2.22 6.04
C ILE A 219 -23.16 -1.73 7.46
N GLN A 220 -23.91 -0.63 7.62
CA GLN A 220 -24.45 -0.26 8.93
C GLN A 220 -25.38 -1.39 9.38
N ALA A 221 -24.93 -2.21 10.33
CA ALA A 221 -25.80 -3.17 11.01
C ALA A 221 -26.18 -2.58 12.36
N THR A 222 -27.47 -2.44 12.60
CA THR A 222 -27.99 -2.14 13.93
C THR A 222 -28.18 -3.45 14.70
N ASP A 223 -27.90 -3.43 16.00
CA ASP A 223 -28.30 -4.54 16.87
C ASP A 223 -29.83 -4.55 17.07
N ALA A 224 -30.34 -5.55 17.80
CA ALA A 224 -31.77 -5.65 18.12
C ALA A 224 -32.34 -4.43 18.89
N ASP A 225 -31.46 -3.59 19.46
CA ASP A 225 -31.77 -2.36 20.18
C ASP A 225 -31.55 -1.09 19.34
N ASN A 226 -31.33 -1.25 18.03
CA ASN A 226 -31.14 -0.16 17.08
C ASN A 226 -29.86 0.70 17.30
N ARG A 227 -28.82 0.15 17.95
CA ARG A 227 -27.51 0.80 18.10
C ARG A 227 -26.64 0.52 16.88
N LEU A 228 -25.93 1.54 16.37
CA LEU A 228 -24.92 1.35 15.33
C LEU A 228 -23.82 0.41 15.83
N THR A 229 -23.67 -0.76 15.21
CA THR A 229 -22.53 -1.65 15.46
C THR A 229 -21.56 -1.58 14.28
N THR A 230 -20.33 -1.17 14.54
CA THR A 230 -19.24 -1.20 13.55
C THR A 230 -18.63 -2.60 13.54
N GLN A 231 -18.95 -3.42 12.54
CA GLN A 231 -18.26 -4.70 12.35
C GLN A 231 -17.19 -4.57 11.25
N LEU A 232 -15.95 -4.84 11.63
CA LEU A 232 -14.78 -4.86 10.76
C LEU A 232 -14.57 -6.29 10.22
N ALA A 233 -14.63 -6.39 8.90
CA ALA A 233 -14.36 -7.50 7.99
C ALA A 233 -14.35 -8.97 8.42
N GLY A 234 -15.20 -9.71 7.69
CA GLY A 234 -15.56 -11.11 7.79
C GLY A 234 -17.08 -11.25 7.75
N SER A 235 -17.81 -10.28 8.32
CA SER A 235 -19.25 -10.31 8.63
C SER A 235 -20.25 -9.93 7.52
N TRP A 236 -19.82 -9.51 6.32
CA TRP A 236 -20.72 -9.14 5.20
C TRP A 236 -21.08 -10.32 4.31
N ASP A 237 -20.22 -11.34 4.26
CA ASP A 237 -20.47 -12.54 3.48
C ASP A 237 -21.41 -13.41 4.31
N SER A 238 -22.36 -14.09 3.66
CA SER A 238 -23.15 -15.11 4.35
C SER A 238 -22.33 -16.36 4.67
N VAL A 239 -21.09 -16.44 4.14
CA VAL A 239 -20.19 -17.59 4.24
C VAL A 239 -18.73 -17.15 4.31
N SER A 240 -17.88 -17.94 4.96
CA SER A 240 -16.44 -17.70 5.01
C SER A 240 -15.81 -17.86 3.62
N GLY A 241 -14.65 -17.22 3.39
CA GLY A 241 -14.00 -17.27 2.08
C GLY A 241 -12.54 -16.88 2.11
N HIS A 242 -11.87 -17.05 0.96
CA HIS A 242 -10.50 -16.61 0.78
C HIS A 242 -10.43 -15.08 0.60
N GLN A 243 -9.46 -14.45 1.26
CA GLN A 243 -9.32 -12.99 1.19
C GLN A 243 -8.53 -12.51 -0.04
N ALA A 244 -7.63 -13.33 -0.58
CA ALA A 244 -6.65 -12.92 -1.60
C ALA A 244 -6.29 -14.06 -2.56
N ASN A 245 -7.26 -14.90 -2.95
CA ASN A 245 -7.04 -16.01 -3.88
C ASN A 245 -6.52 -15.53 -5.25
N LEU A 246 -5.51 -16.22 -5.77
CA LEU A 246 -4.90 -15.90 -7.07
C LEU A 246 -5.90 -16.11 -8.23
N HIS A 247 -6.60 -17.25 -8.23
CA HIS A 247 -7.60 -17.60 -9.24
C HIS A 247 -9.00 -17.69 -8.62
N PRO A 248 -10.07 -17.45 -9.40
CA PRO A 248 -11.41 -17.40 -8.85
C PRO A 248 -11.93 -18.82 -8.55
N THR A 249 -12.68 -18.96 -7.44
CA THR A 249 -13.30 -20.24 -7.04
C THR A 249 -14.55 -20.61 -7.85
N LYS A 250 -15.04 -19.67 -8.68
CA LYS A 250 -16.16 -19.85 -9.60
C LYS A 250 -15.97 -18.95 -10.83
N PRO A 251 -16.55 -19.26 -11.99
CA PRO A 251 -16.48 -18.40 -13.17
C PRO A 251 -16.92 -16.96 -12.85
N GLY A 252 -16.10 -15.97 -13.23
CA GLY A 252 -16.36 -14.55 -12.96
C GLY A 252 -16.15 -14.11 -11.49
N GLY A 253 -15.64 -14.98 -10.62
CA GLY A 253 -15.35 -14.65 -9.23
C GLY A 253 -14.24 -13.62 -9.05
N LEU A 254 -14.20 -13.00 -7.87
CA LEU A 254 -13.12 -12.11 -7.47
C LEU A 254 -11.83 -12.91 -7.26
N SER A 255 -10.74 -12.42 -7.83
CA SER A 255 -9.40 -12.97 -7.67
C SER A 255 -8.36 -11.95 -8.12
N VAL A 256 -7.10 -12.19 -7.77
CA VAL A 256 -5.97 -11.41 -8.30
C VAL A 256 -5.97 -11.44 -9.83
N ASP A 257 -6.15 -12.62 -10.43
CA ASP A 257 -6.13 -12.81 -11.88
C ASP A 257 -7.27 -12.06 -12.59
N THR A 258 -8.47 -12.06 -12.01
CA THR A 258 -9.61 -11.30 -12.54
C THR A 258 -9.31 -9.80 -12.58
N ALA A 259 -8.73 -9.25 -11.52
CA ALA A 259 -8.38 -7.83 -11.45
C ALA A 259 -7.25 -7.49 -12.43
N VAL A 260 -6.16 -8.26 -12.45
CA VAL A 260 -5.04 -8.07 -13.39
C VAL A 260 -5.52 -8.05 -14.83
N LYS A 261 -6.33 -9.04 -15.23
CA LYS A 261 -6.91 -9.10 -16.58
C LYS A 261 -7.81 -7.90 -16.88
N TYR A 262 -8.56 -7.41 -15.90
CA TYR A 262 -9.38 -6.21 -16.06
C TYR A 262 -8.52 -4.98 -16.38
N TYR A 263 -7.50 -4.67 -15.58
CA TYR A 263 -6.61 -3.53 -15.83
C TYR A 263 -5.88 -3.62 -17.17
N ILE A 264 -5.39 -4.82 -17.54
CA ILE A 264 -4.78 -5.05 -18.86
C ILE A 264 -5.80 -4.80 -19.99
N SER A 265 -7.05 -5.29 -19.85
CA SER A 265 -8.11 -5.05 -20.84
C SER A 265 -8.47 -3.58 -21.01
N LYS A 266 -8.20 -2.75 -20.00
CA LYS A 266 -8.37 -1.28 -20.05
C LYS A 266 -7.14 -0.54 -20.60
N GLY A 267 -6.09 -1.27 -20.98
CA GLY A 267 -4.91 -0.73 -21.65
C GLY A 267 -3.72 -0.45 -20.75
N VAL A 268 -3.74 -0.90 -19.49
CA VAL A 268 -2.57 -0.79 -18.60
C VAL A 268 -1.50 -1.78 -19.06
N ASN A 269 -0.27 -1.31 -19.23
CA ASN A 269 0.86 -2.19 -19.53
C ASN A 269 1.12 -3.13 -18.33
N PRO A 270 1.23 -4.47 -18.54
CA PRO A 270 1.49 -5.44 -17.47
C PRO A 270 2.65 -5.05 -16.53
N SER A 271 3.74 -4.49 -17.08
CA SER A 271 4.92 -4.06 -16.30
C SER A 271 4.67 -2.89 -15.32
N LYS A 272 3.50 -2.24 -15.41
CA LYS A 272 3.03 -1.20 -14.48
C LYS A 272 2.08 -1.74 -13.41
N ILE A 273 1.73 -3.02 -13.44
CA ILE A 273 0.81 -3.63 -12.47
C ILE A 273 1.62 -4.29 -11.37
N VAL A 274 1.51 -3.79 -10.15
CA VAL A 274 2.14 -4.35 -8.95
C VAL A 274 1.06 -5.05 -8.12
N VAL A 275 1.24 -6.34 -7.84
CA VAL A 275 0.23 -7.17 -7.17
C VAL A 275 0.38 -7.06 -5.65
N GLY A 276 -0.64 -6.53 -4.97
CA GLY A 276 -0.70 -6.47 -3.52
C GLY A 276 -0.95 -7.82 -2.86
N MET A 277 -0.21 -8.11 -1.79
CA MET A 277 -0.34 -9.31 -0.95
C MET A 277 -0.48 -8.89 0.52
N PRO A 278 -1.43 -9.46 1.27
CA PRO A 278 -1.62 -9.13 2.68
C PRO A 278 -0.56 -9.79 3.56
N LEU A 279 0.05 -9.03 4.47
CA LEU A 279 0.88 -9.54 5.56
C LEU A 279 0.04 -9.81 6.82
N TYR A 280 -1.22 -10.19 6.63
CA TYR A 280 -2.16 -10.47 7.70
C TYR A 280 -3.19 -11.51 7.26
N GLY A 281 -3.85 -12.14 8.23
CA GLY A 281 -4.96 -13.05 8.05
C GLY A 281 -6.31 -12.45 8.44
N ARG A 282 -7.37 -12.90 7.79
CA ARG A 282 -8.76 -12.61 8.17
C ARG A 282 -9.44 -13.82 8.77
N ALA A 283 -10.05 -13.64 9.93
CA ALA A 283 -10.66 -14.70 10.69
C ALA A 283 -12.19 -14.78 10.50
N PHE A 284 -12.71 -16.00 10.53
CA PHE A 284 -14.13 -16.34 10.57
C PHE A 284 -14.32 -17.31 11.74
N ASP A 285 -15.11 -16.89 12.73
CA ASP A 285 -15.38 -17.66 13.94
C ASP A 285 -16.62 -18.55 13.78
N LYS A 286 -16.68 -19.65 14.53
CA LYS A 286 -17.80 -20.60 14.52
C LYS A 286 -18.21 -21.06 13.10
N THR A 287 -17.22 -21.40 12.26
CA THR A 287 -17.43 -21.87 10.90
C THR A 287 -16.97 -23.31 10.71
N ASP A 288 -17.65 -24.05 9.83
CA ASP A 288 -17.27 -25.44 9.48
C ASP A 288 -16.22 -25.51 8.36
N GLY A 289 -15.74 -24.37 7.85
CA GLY A 289 -14.71 -24.28 6.81
C GLY A 289 -15.04 -23.27 5.70
N ILE A 290 -14.19 -23.18 4.68
CA ILE A 290 -14.38 -22.26 3.53
C ILE A 290 -15.74 -22.48 2.86
N GLY A 291 -16.43 -21.38 2.54
CA GLY A 291 -17.72 -21.39 1.85
C GLY A 291 -18.89 -21.83 2.75
N LYS A 292 -18.67 -21.91 4.07
CA LYS A 292 -19.71 -22.22 5.07
C LYS A 292 -20.09 -20.99 5.87
N PRO A 293 -21.32 -20.94 6.44
CA PRO A 293 -21.69 -19.90 7.39
C PRO A 293 -20.68 -19.81 8.54
N PHE A 294 -20.60 -18.62 9.13
CA PHE A 294 -19.77 -18.31 10.29
C PHE A 294 -20.57 -17.38 11.21
N ASN A 295 -20.11 -17.17 12.43
CA ASN A 295 -20.74 -16.23 13.36
C ASN A 295 -19.66 -15.46 14.14
N GLY A 296 -19.45 -14.21 13.73
CA GLY A 296 -18.41 -13.34 14.24
C GLY A 296 -17.05 -13.61 13.60
N VAL A 297 -16.09 -12.76 13.92
CA VAL A 297 -14.73 -12.82 13.38
C VAL A 297 -13.68 -13.09 14.46
N GLY A 298 -14.12 -13.24 15.72
CA GLY A 298 -13.26 -13.49 16.86
C GLY A 298 -12.33 -12.30 17.18
N GLN A 299 -11.25 -12.62 17.89
CA GLN A 299 -10.19 -11.66 18.23
C GLN A 299 -9.26 -11.41 17.03
N GLY A 300 -8.30 -10.51 17.21
CA GLY A 300 -7.20 -10.28 16.28
C GLY A 300 -5.98 -9.67 16.98
N SER A 301 -4.94 -9.33 16.21
CA SER A 301 -3.70 -8.77 16.74
C SER A 301 -3.87 -7.31 17.20
N TRP A 302 -4.52 -6.49 16.36
CA TRP A 302 -4.77 -5.07 16.63
C TRP A 302 -6.23 -4.70 16.48
N GLU A 303 -6.96 -5.44 15.65
CA GLU A 303 -8.37 -5.26 15.37
C GLU A 303 -9.05 -6.63 15.33
N ALA A 304 -10.28 -6.74 15.81
CA ALA A 304 -11.04 -7.98 15.76
C ALA A 304 -11.11 -8.54 14.33
N GLY A 305 -10.88 -9.85 14.18
CA GLY A 305 -10.90 -10.51 12.88
C GLY A 305 -9.62 -10.37 12.04
N MET A 306 -8.64 -9.55 12.44
CA MET A 306 -7.39 -9.37 11.70
C MET A 306 -6.17 -9.81 12.52
N TRP A 307 -5.39 -10.74 11.98
CA TRP A 307 -4.21 -11.29 12.63
C TRP A 307 -2.94 -10.97 11.85
N ASP A 308 -1.92 -10.43 12.49
CA ASP A 308 -0.61 -10.24 11.85
C ASP A 308 -0.07 -11.58 11.35
N TYR A 309 0.52 -11.62 10.15
CA TYR A 309 1.09 -12.85 9.59
C TYR A 309 2.15 -13.47 10.52
N LYS A 310 2.95 -12.65 11.20
CA LYS A 310 3.93 -13.10 12.18
C LYS A 310 3.34 -13.89 13.36
N SER A 311 2.05 -13.73 13.63
CA SER A 311 1.32 -14.44 14.68
C SER A 311 0.62 -15.72 14.18
N LEU A 312 0.77 -16.06 12.89
CA LEU A 312 0.07 -17.18 12.24
C LEU A 312 1.04 -18.35 11.91
N PRO A 313 0.55 -19.61 11.94
CA PRO A 313 -0.79 -20.03 12.36
C PRO A 313 -0.97 -20.03 13.90
N PRO A 314 -2.21 -19.94 14.41
CA PRO A 314 -2.48 -20.11 15.83
C PRO A 314 -2.16 -21.54 16.30
N PRO A 315 -1.76 -21.75 17.57
CA PRO A 315 -1.56 -23.09 18.10
C PRO A 315 -2.81 -23.96 17.99
N GLY A 316 -2.63 -25.19 17.49
CA GLY A 316 -3.71 -26.17 17.27
C GLY A 316 -4.43 -26.05 15.93
N ALA A 317 -4.14 -25.01 15.13
CA ALA A 317 -4.72 -24.87 13.80
C ALA A 317 -3.90 -25.65 12.75
N ASN A 318 -4.59 -26.36 11.86
CA ASN A 318 -3.99 -26.99 10.70
C ASN A 318 -3.91 -26.00 9.55
N VAL A 319 -2.81 -25.99 8.80
CA VAL A 319 -2.63 -25.11 7.63
C VAL A 319 -2.96 -25.89 6.35
N ILE A 320 -3.79 -25.29 5.50
CA ILE A 320 -4.20 -25.83 4.21
C ILE A 320 -3.75 -24.86 3.11
N ASN A 321 -3.00 -25.36 2.15
CA ASN A 321 -2.64 -24.65 0.91
C ASN A 321 -3.46 -25.22 -0.25
N ASP A 322 -4.36 -24.41 -0.80
CA ASP A 322 -5.06 -24.73 -2.04
C ASP A 322 -4.33 -24.09 -3.22
N VAL A 323 -3.38 -24.84 -3.78
CA VAL A 323 -2.57 -24.40 -4.91
C VAL A 323 -3.36 -24.27 -6.21
N THR A 324 -4.58 -24.84 -6.31
CA THR A 324 -5.39 -24.74 -7.52
C THR A 324 -5.93 -23.32 -7.71
N ILE A 325 -6.24 -22.65 -6.61
CA ILE A 325 -6.71 -21.26 -6.58
C ILE A 325 -5.66 -20.27 -6.06
N GLY A 326 -4.49 -20.77 -5.66
CA GLY A 326 -3.40 -19.96 -5.09
C GLY A 326 -3.84 -19.23 -3.83
N ALA A 327 -4.41 -19.97 -2.87
CA ALA A 327 -4.87 -19.44 -1.59
C ALA A 327 -4.54 -20.39 -0.45
N SER A 328 -4.49 -19.86 0.76
CA SER A 328 -4.30 -20.66 1.98
C SER A 328 -5.15 -20.16 3.14
N TYR A 329 -5.30 -21.04 4.12
CA TYR A 329 -5.94 -20.76 5.40
C TYR A 329 -5.44 -21.70 6.48
N SER A 330 -5.58 -21.30 7.74
CA SER A 330 -5.52 -22.23 8.88
C SER A 330 -6.93 -22.51 9.41
N TYR A 331 -7.15 -23.72 9.89
CA TYR A 331 -8.41 -24.12 10.51
C TYR A 331 -8.17 -24.89 11.81
N ASP A 332 -8.80 -24.45 12.89
CA ASP A 332 -8.86 -25.15 14.16
C ASP A 332 -10.26 -25.78 14.31
N PRO A 333 -10.42 -27.11 14.17
CA PRO A 333 -11.72 -27.77 14.25
C PRO A 333 -12.33 -27.76 15.65
N ALA A 334 -11.50 -27.67 16.71
CA ALA A 334 -11.97 -27.63 18.09
C ALA A 334 -12.58 -26.25 18.41
N LYS A 335 -11.95 -25.18 17.89
CA LYS A 335 -12.47 -23.81 18.03
C LYS A 335 -13.44 -23.42 16.93
N LYS A 336 -13.55 -24.20 15.85
CA LYS A 336 -14.23 -23.82 14.60
C LYS A 336 -13.78 -22.46 14.06
N LEU A 337 -12.49 -22.18 14.20
CA LEU A 337 -11.88 -20.92 13.80
C LEU A 337 -11.12 -21.10 12.50
N LEU A 338 -11.50 -20.34 11.48
CA LEU A 338 -10.81 -20.27 10.19
C LEU A 338 -10.07 -18.93 10.08
N ILE A 339 -8.83 -18.94 9.63
CA ILE A 339 -8.08 -17.72 9.28
C ILE A 339 -7.51 -17.86 7.89
N THR A 340 -7.95 -17.05 6.92
CA THR A 340 -7.38 -17.02 5.57
C THR A 340 -6.20 -16.05 5.52
N TYR A 341 -5.05 -16.49 5.02
CA TYR A 341 -3.82 -15.71 4.89
C TYR A 341 -2.90 -16.40 3.87
N ASP A 342 -1.89 -15.71 3.37
CA ASP A 342 -0.90 -16.31 2.47
C ASP A 342 0.20 -17.02 3.27
N THR A 343 0.51 -18.27 2.91
CA THR A 343 1.72 -18.97 3.38
C THR A 343 2.89 -18.69 2.43
N PRO A 344 4.14 -19.01 2.82
CA PRO A 344 5.28 -18.89 1.90
C PRO A 344 5.08 -19.65 0.57
N GLN A 345 4.41 -20.81 0.59
CA GLN A 345 4.11 -21.56 -0.63
C GLN A 345 3.19 -20.79 -1.57
N ILE A 346 2.13 -20.16 -1.04
CA ILE A 346 1.19 -19.36 -1.82
C ILE A 346 1.83 -18.04 -2.28
N ALA A 347 2.66 -17.42 -1.44
CA ALA A 347 3.41 -16.23 -1.83
C ALA A 347 4.36 -16.50 -3.00
N VAL A 348 5.10 -17.62 -2.98
CA VAL A 348 5.93 -18.07 -4.11
C VAL A 348 5.09 -18.33 -5.35
N GLN A 349 3.92 -18.95 -5.22
CA GLN A 349 3.01 -19.16 -6.35
C GLN A 349 2.58 -17.83 -6.99
N LYS A 350 2.22 -16.83 -6.18
CA LYS A 350 1.88 -15.48 -6.68
C LYS A 350 3.07 -14.78 -7.31
N ALA A 351 4.28 -14.95 -6.77
CA ALA A 351 5.51 -14.43 -7.37
C ALA A 351 5.78 -15.03 -8.76
N ASN A 352 5.56 -16.33 -8.92
CA ASN A 352 5.66 -17.01 -10.22
C ASN A 352 4.60 -16.54 -11.20
N TYR A 353 3.36 -16.31 -10.74
CA TYR A 353 2.31 -15.70 -11.55
C TYR A 353 2.69 -14.30 -12.05
N ILE A 354 3.28 -13.46 -11.19
CA ILE A 354 3.81 -12.13 -11.55
C ILE A 354 4.87 -12.22 -12.64
N GLU A 355 5.79 -13.19 -12.55
CA GLU A 355 6.82 -13.42 -13.55
C GLU A 355 6.21 -13.85 -14.89
N GLN A 356 5.37 -14.89 -14.87
CA GLN A 356 4.74 -15.48 -16.06
C GLN A 356 3.83 -14.51 -16.83
N ASN A 357 3.19 -13.57 -16.13
CA ASN A 357 2.32 -12.56 -16.74
C ASN A 357 3.05 -11.23 -17.00
N HIS A 358 4.38 -11.20 -16.85
CA HIS A 358 5.22 -10.01 -17.06
C HIS A 358 4.75 -8.79 -16.25
N LEU A 359 4.24 -9.02 -15.05
CA LEU A 359 3.73 -7.97 -14.17
C LEU A 359 4.89 -7.18 -13.54
N GLY A 360 4.59 -5.98 -13.06
CA GLY A 360 5.54 -5.01 -12.54
C GLY A 360 6.16 -5.35 -11.18
N GLY A 361 5.61 -6.30 -10.42
CA GLY A 361 6.16 -6.73 -9.13
C GLY A 361 5.10 -7.04 -8.07
N ALA A 362 5.50 -6.98 -6.79
CA ALA A 362 4.65 -7.21 -5.63
C ALA A 362 4.61 -6.00 -4.69
N MET A 363 3.49 -5.85 -3.99
CA MET A 363 3.26 -4.88 -2.93
C MET A 363 2.79 -5.59 -1.67
N PHE A 364 3.14 -5.09 -0.48
CA PHE A 364 2.78 -5.68 0.80
C PHE A 364 2.16 -4.67 1.76
N TRP A 365 1.03 -5.06 2.37
CA TRP A 365 0.34 -4.32 3.42
C TRP A 365 0.24 -5.17 4.71
N GLU A 366 0.78 -4.76 5.86
CA GLU A 366 1.83 -3.75 6.04
C GLU A 366 3.10 -4.34 6.67
N LEU A 367 4.24 -3.67 6.50
CA LEU A 367 5.58 -4.23 6.74
C LEU A 367 5.77 -4.79 8.16
N ASP A 368 5.13 -4.20 9.17
CA ASP A 368 5.32 -4.61 10.57
C ASP A 368 4.75 -5.99 10.89
N ALA A 369 3.86 -6.51 10.04
CA ALA A 369 3.15 -7.76 10.26
C ALA A 369 3.85 -8.98 9.63
N ASP A 370 4.93 -8.79 8.86
CA ASP A 370 5.71 -9.90 8.30
C ASP A 370 6.50 -10.67 9.37
N LYS A 371 6.86 -11.92 9.07
CA LYS A 371 7.83 -12.67 9.88
C LYS A 371 9.25 -12.11 9.65
N PRO A 372 10.17 -12.30 10.61
CA PRO A 372 11.57 -11.95 10.41
C PRO A 372 12.16 -12.62 9.17
N VAL A 373 13.10 -11.95 8.51
CA VAL A 373 13.92 -12.52 7.42
C VAL A 373 14.60 -13.80 7.92
N GLY A 374 14.57 -14.87 7.12
CA GLY A 374 15.01 -16.22 7.51
C GLY A 374 14.02 -17.00 8.40
N GLY A 375 12.98 -16.33 8.93
CA GLY A 375 11.93 -16.91 9.78
C GLY A 375 10.62 -17.21 9.06
N GLY A 376 10.62 -17.23 7.72
CA GLY A 376 9.44 -17.43 6.90
C GLY A 376 8.76 -16.12 6.45
N SER A 377 9.53 -15.05 6.26
CA SER A 377 9.07 -13.79 5.66
C SER A 377 8.42 -14.03 4.30
N LEU A 378 7.23 -13.45 4.07
CA LEU A 378 6.58 -13.50 2.76
C LEU A 378 7.28 -12.58 1.76
N ILE A 379 7.79 -11.43 2.22
CA ILE A 379 8.55 -10.50 1.38
C ILE A 379 9.80 -11.20 0.84
N GLU A 380 10.55 -11.87 1.71
CA GLU A 380 11.74 -12.65 1.32
C GLU A 380 11.37 -13.76 0.34
N ALA A 381 10.34 -14.57 0.65
CA ALA A 381 9.92 -15.67 -0.20
C ALA A 381 9.58 -15.22 -1.64
N VAL A 382 8.91 -14.07 -1.79
CA VAL A 382 8.58 -13.47 -3.08
C VAL A 382 9.82 -12.88 -3.75
N ARG A 383 10.59 -12.05 -3.03
CA ARG A 383 11.78 -11.38 -3.56
C ARG A 383 12.78 -12.38 -4.14
N MET A 384 12.97 -13.53 -3.49
CA MET A 384 13.92 -14.56 -3.90
C MET A 384 13.53 -15.29 -5.19
N GLN A 385 12.30 -15.12 -5.70
CA GLN A 385 11.91 -15.68 -7.00
C GLN A 385 12.42 -14.87 -8.20
N TRP A 386 12.91 -13.65 -7.97
CA TRP A 386 13.26 -12.73 -9.04
C TRP A 386 14.76 -12.43 -9.08
N GLY A 387 15.31 -12.38 -10.29
CA GLY A 387 16.70 -11.98 -10.50
C GLY A 387 16.88 -10.48 -10.33
N MET A 388 16.52 -9.72 -11.37
CA MET A 388 16.67 -8.27 -11.39
C MET A 388 15.49 -7.57 -10.73
N LEU A 389 15.79 -6.66 -9.81
CA LEU A 389 14.85 -5.66 -9.32
C LEU A 389 14.93 -4.40 -10.18
N ASP A 390 13.89 -3.56 -10.13
CA ASP A 390 13.97 -2.19 -10.63
C ASP A 390 15.23 -1.52 -10.08
N THR A 391 16.03 -0.86 -10.93
CA THR A 391 17.35 -0.29 -10.59
C THR A 391 17.38 1.22 -10.65
N ARG A 392 16.22 1.89 -10.67
CA ARG A 392 16.16 3.35 -10.71
C ARG A 392 16.70 3.94 -9.41
N ASP A 393 17.74 4.76 -9.54
CA ASP A 393 18.32 5.51 -8.42
C ASP A 393 17.29 6.45 -7.79
N ASN A 394 17.30 6.49 -6.45
CA ASN A 394 16.57 7.46 -5.65
C ASN A 394 17.20 8.86 -5.72
N ALA A 395 16.40 9.87 -5.38
CA ALA A 395 16.83 11.25 -5.23
C ALA A 395 17.33 11.50 -3.81
N LEU A 396 18.49 12.16 -3.67
CA LEU A 396 19.04 12.57 -2.38
C LEU A 396 19.21 14.09 -2.23
N ASP A 397 19.16 14.83 -3.34
CA ASP A 397 19.40 16.27 -3.37
C ASP A 397 18.08 17.05 -3.43
N TYR A 398 17.82 17.84 -2.38
CA TYR A 398 16.62 18.65 -2.20
C TYR A 398 17.03 20.08 -1.80
N PRO A 399 17.64 20.85 -2.71
CA PRO A 399 18.36 22.10 -2.37
C PRO A 399 17.46 23.25 -1.92
N LYS A 400 16.15 23.11 -2.06
CA LYS A 400 15.13 24.10 -1.68
C LYS A 400 14.24 23.62 -0.53
N SER A 401 14.58 22.52 0.12
CA SER A 401 13.88 22.07 1.31
C SER A 401 13.94 23.14 2.41
N SER A 402 12.83 23.33 3.12
CA SER A 402 12.84 24.16 4.34
C SER A 402 13.49 23.47 5.55
N GLU A 403 13.82 22.18 5.43
CA GLU A 403 14.55 21.41 6.43
C GLU A 403 16.06 21.46 6.15
N HIS A 404 16.87 21.88 7.12
CA HIS A 404 18.28 22.22 6.90
C HIS A 404 19.20 21.01 6.62
N PHE A 405 18.69 19.79 6.74
CA PHE A 405 19.51 18.57 6.69
C PHE A 405 20.07 18.22 5.30
N PHE A 406 19.38 18.59 4.20
CA PHE A 406 19.81 18.22 2.84
C PHE A 406 21.11 18.90 2.39
N VAL A 407 21.61 19.88 3.16
CA VAL A 407 22.73 20.75 2.76
C VAL A 407 24.03 20.41 3.50
N SER A 408 24.00 19.53 4.51
CA SER A 408 25.21 19.17 5.27
C SER A 408 25.84 17.87 4.77
N ARG A 409 27.07 18.03 4.28
CA ARG A 409 27.96 17.02 3.70
C ARG A 409 28.12 15.80 4.61
N PHE A 410 27.89 14.61 4.05
CA PHE A 410 28.65 13.40 4.37
C PHE A 410 29.17 12.81 3.07
#